data_AF-K3W6K7-F1
#
_entry.id   AF-K3W6K7-F1
#
_cell.length_a   1.000
_cell.length_b   1.000
_cell.length_c   1.000
_cell.angle_alpha   90.00
_cell.angle_beta   90.00
_cell.angle_gamma   90.00
#
_symmetry.space_group_name_H-M   'P 1'
#
loop_
_entity.id
_entity.type
_entity.pdbx_description
1 polymer ?
#
loop_
_entity_poly.entity_id
_entity_poly.type
_entity_poly.pdbx_seq_one_letter_code
_entity_poly.pdbx_strand_id
1 'polypeptide(L)'
;MAIGADKKLYDASSSKQLNADDDPKCLIVIDAPNVAMRHGFHKKFSCIGIRLAIEYFVQRGHRVVGFLPDYLVEGDQVGERKRMQSAGIDVPASKIPDNVALLQRLVEDGLLIPTPAQDYDDTYCIQYAGNHDGCVVTNDLYRDHVENMTGPRERKVAMRSWLTAHRISYTWVGNEFLPNPNFSTDNQPVIEPLSTPI
;
A
#
# COMPACT_ATOMS: atom_id res chain seq x y z
N MET A 1 -43.11 -8.37 10.36
CA MET A 1 -42.26 -8.51 11.56
C MET A 1 -40.83 -8.16 11.18
N ALA A 2 -40.15 -7.51 12.10
CA ALA A 2 -38.95 -6.71 11.93
C ALA A 2 -37.65 -7.52 12.19
N ILE A 3 -36.63 -7.24 11.35
CA ILE A 3 -35.15 -7.16 11.55
C ILE A 3 -34.38 -7.98 12.61
N GLY A 4 -33.19 -8.42 12.20
CA GLY A 4 -32.02 -8.71 13.05
C GLY A 4 -30.99 -9.59 12.29
N ALA A 5 -30.17 -9.06 11.40
CA ALA A 5 -28.83 -8.48 11.66
C ALA A 5 -27.82 -9.47 12.27
N ASP A 6 -27.13 -10.24 11.40
CA ASP A 6 -25.93 -11.01 11.74
C ASP A 6 -24.75 -10.07 11.98
N LYS A 7 -24.62 -9.65 13.24
CA LYS A 7 -23.52 -8.83 13.76
C LYS A 7 -22.62 -9.70 14.63
N LYS A 8 -21.72 -10.51 14.04
CA LYS A 8 -20.62 -11.15 14.78
C LYS A 8 -19.40 -11.40 13.88
N LEU A 9 -18.54 -10.39 13.72
CA LEU A 9 -17.10 -10.61 13.52
C LEU A 9 -16.28 -9.38 13.96
N TYR A 10 -16.58 -8.88 15.15
CA TYR A 10 -15.71 -7.97 15.91
C TYR A 10 -15.83 -8.40 17.37
N ASP A 11 -15.20 -9.53 17.70
CA ASP A 11 -15.02 -9.89 19.09
C ASP A 11 -13.82 -9.09 19.59
N ALA A 12 -14.11 -7.99 20.30
CA ALA A 12 -13.14 -7.05 20.85
C ALA A 12 -12.26 -7.66 21.98
N SER A 13 -12.32 -8.98 22.19
CA SER A 13 -11.71 -9.68 23.31
C SER A 13 -10.31 -10.25 23.05
N SER A 14 -9.72 -10.03 21.87
CA SER A 14 -8.33 -10.45 21.57
C SER A 14 -7.54 -9.38 20.81
N SER A 15 -7.82 -8.11 21.08
CA SER A 15 -6.87 -7.05 20.77
C SER A 15 -5.84 -7.04 21.91
N LYS A 16 -4.58 -7.37 21.62
CA LYS A 16 -3.50 -6.88 22.47
C LYS A 16 -3.66 -5.37 22.49
N GLN A 17 -3.98 -4.82 23.65
CA GLN A 17 -4.06 -3.40 23.91
C GLN A 17 -2.70 -2.81 23.50
N LEU A 18 -2.66 -2.12 22.35
CA LEU A 18 -1.49 -1.34 21.97
C LEU A 18 -1.39 -0.24 23.02
N ASN A 19 -0.35 -0.29 23.86
CA ASN A 19 -0.11 0.77 24.83
C ASN A 19 0.11 2.07 24.05
N ALA A 20 -0.65 3.11 24.37
CA ALA A 20 -0.57 4.41 23.72
C ALA A 20 0.77 5.15 23.98
N ASP A 21 1.66 4.56 24.78
CA ASP A 21 2.98 5.09 25.15
C ASP A 21 4.17 4.42 24.42
N ASP A 22 3.94 3.41 23.57
CA ASP A 22 5.02 2.87 22.71
C ASP A 22 5.06 3.65 21.39
N ASP A 23 6.11 4.44 21.18
CA ASP A 23 6.38 5.06 19.90
C ASP A 23 6.44 3.99 18.79
N PRO A 24 5.80 4.23 17.62
CA PRO A 24 5.77 3.24 16.56
C PRO A 24 7.18 2.93 16.07
N LYS A 25 7.49 1.63 15.92
CA LYS A 25 8.85 1.15 15.61
C LYS A 25 9.43 1.72 14.31
N CYS A 26 8.59 1.82 13.28
CA CYS A 26 8.96 2.32 11.96
C CYS A 26 7.69 2.70 11.19
N LEU A 27 7.82 3.61 10.22
CA LEU A 27 6.80 3.87 9.22
C LEU A 27 6.87 2.82 8.11
N ILE A 28 5.73 2.20 7.82
CA ILE A 28 5.54 1.27 6.71
C ILE A 28 4.57 1.89 5.71
N VAL A 29 5.04 2.08 4.49
CA VAL A 29 4.25 2.59 3.36
C VAL A 29 3.85 1.42 2.47
N ILE A 30 2.55 1.21 2.29
CA ILE A 30 2.01 0.13 1.45
C ILE A 30 1.71 0.66 0.06
N ASP A 31 2.37 0.08 -0.95
CA ASP A 31 1.94 0.20 -2.35
C ASP A 31 0.70 -0.68 -2.55
N ALA A 32 -0.47 -0.08 -2.33
CA ALA A 32 -1.71 -0.82 -2.21
C ALA A 32 -2.16 -1.48 -3.53
N PRO A 33 -2.02 -0.85 -4.72
CA PRO A 33 -2.26 -1.51 -6.00
C PRO A 33 -1.35 -2.72 -6.22
N ASN A 34 -0.05 -2.63 -5.91
CA ASN A 34 0.88 -3.76 -6.03
C ASN A 34 0.45 -4.92 -5.13
N VAL A 35 0.15 -4.62 -3.87
CA VAL A 35 -0.32 -5.60 -2.87
C VAL A 35 -1.63 -6.27 -3.29
N ALA A 36 -2.62 -5.48 -3.71
CA ALA A 36 -3.92 -5.97 -4.15
C ALA A 36 -3.80 -6.88 -5.36
N MET A 37 -3.02 -6.48 -6.36
CA MET A 37 -2.83 -7.23 -7.60
C MET A 37 -2.02 -8.50 -7.37
N ARG A 38 -0.99 -8.47 -6.51
CA ARG A 38 -0.21 -9.67 -6.18
C ARG A 38 -1.06 -10.70 -5.44
N HIS A 39 -1.86 -10.27 -4.47
CA HIS A 39 -2.78 -11.15 -3.73
C HIS A 39 -3.84 -11.77 -4.66
N GLY A 40 -4.36 -10.98 -5.60
CA GLY A 40 -5.32 -11.46 -6.61
C GLY A 40 -4.70 -12.17 -7.82
N PHE A 41 -3.44 -12.63 -7.73
CA PHE A 41 -2.71 -13.33 -8.80
C PHE A 41 -2.73 -12.58 -10.15
N HIS A 42 -2.65 -11.25 -10.11
CA HIS A 42 -2.75 -10.33 -11.24
C HIS A 42 -4.05 -10.42 -12.06
N LYS A 43 -5.05 -11.16 -11.57
CA LYS A 43 -6.36 -11.34 -12.23
C LYS A 43 -7.46 -10.53 -11.55
N LYS A 44 -7.21 -10.03 -10.35
CA LYS A 44 -8.18 -9.35 -9.50
C LYS A 44 -7.49 -8.30 -8.64
N PHE A 45 -8.06 -7.11 -8.54
CA PHE A 45 -7.67 -6.16 -7.52
C PHE A 45 -8.30 -6.58 -6.19
N SER A 46 -7.51 -7.24 -5.34
CA SER A 46 -7.99 -7.84 -4.11
C SER A 46 -7.88 -6.88 -2.92
N CYS A 47 -8.99 -6.23 -2.55
CA CYS A 47 -9.00 -5.24 -1.46
C CYS A 47 -8.70 -5.89 -0.10
N ILE A 48 -9.02 -7.17 0.07
CA ILE A 48 -8.69 -7.90 1.30
C ILE A 48 -7.18 -8.08 1.48
N GLY A 49 -6.43 -8.19 0.37
CA GLY A 49 -4.97 -8.27 0.40
C GLY A 49 -4.34 -7.01 1.00
N ILE A 50 -4.89 -5.83 0.69
CA ILE A 50 -4.46 -4.56 1.28
C ILE A 50 -4.67 -4.57 2.80
N ARG A 51 -5.88 -4.90 3.26
CA ARG A 51 -6.20 -4.98 4.70
C ARG A 51 -5.26 -5.95 5.43
N LEU A 52 -5.04 -7.13 4.88
CA LEU A 52 -4.18 -8.16 5.49
C LEU A 52 -2.73 -7.71 5.61
N ALA A 53 -2.19 -7.02 4.60
CA ALA A 53 -0.84 -6.45 4.66
C ALA A 53 -0.75 -5.33 5.72
N ILE A 54 -1.75 -4.45 5.80
CA ILE A 54 -1.81 -3.40 6.82
C ILE A 54 -1.85 -4.01 8.23
N GLU A 55 -2.76 -4.95 8.46
CA GLU A 55 -2.94 -5.64 9.74
C GLU A 55 -1.65 -6.35 10.19
N TYR A 56 -0.91 -6.96 9.26
CA TYR A 56 0.37 -7.61 9.57
C TYR A 56 1.36 -6.67 10.28
N PHE A 57 1.53 -5.43 9.77
CA PHE A 57 2.48 -4.48 10.32
C PHE A 57 1.93 -3.73 11.54
N VAL A 58 0.64 -3.36 11.53
CA VAL A 58 -0.02 -2.73 12.69
C VAL A 58 0.08 -3.64 13.93
N GLN A 59 -0.21 -4.93 13.79
CA GLN A 59 -0.13 -5.90 14.90
C GLN A 59 1.29 -6.09 15.46
N ARG A 60 2.32 -5.64 14.74
CA ARG A 60 3.73 -5.70 15.14
C ARG A 60 4.25 -4.38 15.73
N GLY A 61 3.39 -3.36 15.83
CA GLY A 61 3.70 -2.05 16.43
C GLY A 61 4.26 -1.03 15.45
N HIS A 62 4.05 -1.21 14.14
CA HIS A 62 4.47 -0.24 13.14
C HIS A 62 3.35 0.77 12.84
N ARG A 63 3.74 2.00 12.48
CA ARG A 63 2.84 2.96 11.86
C ARG A 63 2.69 2.58 10.40
N VAL A 64 1.47 2.47 9.89
CA VAL A 64 1.21 2.01 8.52
C VAL A 64 0.34 3.02 7.78
N VAL A 65 0.68 3.26 6.53
CA VAL A 65 -0.14 4.03 5.59
C VAL A 65 -0.04 3.40 4.20
N GLY A 66 -1.14 3.25 3.49
CA GLY A 66 -1.14 2.83 2.08
C GLY A 66 -1.47 3.99 1.16
N PHE A 67 -1.02 3.92 -0.10
CA PHE A 67 -1.42 4.86 -1.16
C PHE A 67 -2.07 4.13 -2.31
N LEU A 68 -3.09 4.73 -2.91
CA LEU A 68 -3.73 4.26 -4.15
C LEU A 68 -4.50 5.39 -4.84
N PRO A 69 -4.79 5.29 -6.15
CA PRO A 69 -5.59 6.28 -6.87
C PRO A 69 -7.01 6.48 -6.33
N ASP A 70 -7.41 7.74 -6.17
CA ASP A 70 -8.77 8.15 -5.78
C ASP A 70 -9.89 7.43 -6.55
N TYR A 71 -9.72 7.23 -7.85
CA TYR A 71 -10.71 6.57 -8.69
C TYR A 71 -11.04 5.13 -8.28
N LEU A 72 -10.20 4.48 -7.46
CA LEU A 72 -10.44 3.12 -6.94
C LEU A 72 -11.39 3.14 -5.73
N VAL A 73 -11.54 4.29 -5.06
CA VAL A 73 -12.51 4.46 -3.95
C VAL A 73 -13.78 5.17 -4.39
N GLU A 74 -13.80 5.74 -5.60
CA GLU A 74 -14.98 6.35 -6.20
C GLU A 74 -15.96 5.30 -6.74
N GLY A 75 -17.04 5.06 -5.99
CA GLY A 75 -18.04 4.04 -6.29
C GLY A 75 -18.67 4.17 -7.68
N ASP A 76 -18.91 5.39 -8.14
CA ASP A 76 -19.48 5.66 -9.47
C ASP A 76 -18.53 5.28 -10.60
N GLN A 77 -17.25 5.71 -10.53
CA GLN A 77 -16.22 5.35 -11.51
C GLN A 77 -15.97 3.84 -11.55
N VAL A 78 -15.89 3.20 -10.39
CA VAL A 78 -15.72 1.74 -10.33
C VAL A 78 -16.96 1.03 -10.89
N GLY A 79 -18.16 1.53 -10.59
CA GLY A 79 -19.41 1.01 -11.12
C GLY A 79 -19.48 1.09 -12.64
N GLU A 80 -19.05 2.22 -13.23
CA GLU A 80 -18.95 2.40 -14.67
C GLU A 80 -17.99 1.39 -15.30
N ARG A 81 -16.79 1.22 -14.75
CA ARG A 81 -15.80 0.24 -15.25
C ARG A 81 -16.30 -1.20 -15.17
N LYS A 82 -17.02 -1.56 -14.10
CA LYS A 82 -17.68 -2.87 -13.97
C LYS A 82 -18.72 -3.10 -15.06
N ARG A 83 -19.50 -2.07 -15.42
CA ARG A 83 -20.48 -2.14 -16.52
C ARG A 83 -19.78 -2.29 -17.87
N MET A 84 -18.70 -1.53 -18.11
CA MET A 84 -17.88 -1.67 -19.32
C MET A 84 -17.33 -3.08 -19.47
N GLN A 85 -16.74 -3.63 -18.40
CA GLN A 85 -16.24 -5.01 -18.38
C GLN A 85 -17.37 -6.02 -18.67
N SER A 86 -18.54 -5.83 -18.08
CA SER A 86 -19.72 -6.69 -18.31
C SER A 86 -20.26 -6.58 -19.75
N ALA A 87 -20.02 -5.45 -20.43
CA ALA A 87 -20.36 -5.23 -21.83
C ALA A 87 -19.28 -5.74 -22.81
N GLY A 88 -18.24 -6.43 -22.31
CA GLY A 88 -17.16 -6.99 -23.13
C GLY A 88 -16.06 -5.99 -23.51
N ILE A 89 -16.05 -4.79 -22.92
CA ILE A 89 -14.95 -3.85 -23.06
C ILE A 89 -13.80 -4.31 -22.17
N ASP A 90 -12.60 -4.41 -22.72
CA ASP A 90 -11.42 -4.79 -21.94
C ASP A 90 -11.06 -3.66 -20.97
N VAL A 91 -11.25 -3.94 -19.67
CA VAL A 91 -10.86 -3.05 -18.58
C VAL A 91 -9.88 -3.81 -17.69
N PRO A 92 -8.66 -3.27 -17.48
CA PRO A 92 -7.66 -3.93 -16.64
C PRO A 92 -8.18 -4.27 -15.25
N ALA A 93 -7.89 -5.48 -14.77
CA ALA A 93 -8.29 -5.91 -13.43
C ALA A 93 -7.78 -4.98 -12.32
N SER A 94 -6.63 -4.33 -12.52
CA SER A 94 -6.07 -3.33 -11.61
C SER A 94 -6.94 -2.09 -11.43
N LYS A 95 -7.89 -1.83 -12.34
CA LYS A 95 -8.79 -0.68 -12.30
C LYS A 95 -10.16 -0.99 -11.70
N ILE A 96 -10.39 -2.25 -11.31
CA ILE A 96 -11.67 -2.74 -10.82
C ILE A 96 -11.48 -3.42 -9.46
N PRO A 97 -11.59 -2.66 -8.35
CA PRO A 97 -11.54 -3.23 -7.01
C PRO A 97 -12.76 -4.13 -6.76
N ASP A 98 -12.49 -5.27 -6.13
CA ASP A 98 -13.52 -6.25 -5.78
C ASP A 98 -14.42 -5.81 -4.63
N ASN A 99 -13.94 -4.90 -3.78
CA ASN A 99 -14.67 -4.39 -2.62
C ASN A 99 -14.33 -2.92 -2.33
N VAL A 100 -14.99 -2.00 -3.03
CA VAL A 100 -14.84 -0.54 -2.85
C VAL A 100 -15.15 -0.10 -1.43
N ALA A 101 -16.19 -0.67 -0.82
CA ALA A 101 -16.59 -0.32 0.54
C ALA A 101 -15.50 -0.63 1.58
N LEU A 102 -14.71 -1.68 1.36
CA LEU A 102 -13.54 -1.96 2.22
C LEU A 102 -12.46 -0.89 2.03
N LEU A 103 -12.17 -0.46 0.80
CA LEU A 103 -11.19 0.60 0.57
C LEU A 103 -11.64 1.92 1.21
N GLN A 104 -12.92 2.28 1.07
CA GLN A 104 -13.49 3.48 1.69
C GLN A 104 -13.34 3.47 3.21
N ARG A 105 -13.60 2.34 3.88
CA ARG A 105 -13.36 2.20 5.33
C ARG A 105 -11.89 2.38 5.69
N LEU A 106 -10.97 1.80 4.92
CA LEU A 106 -9.53 1.99 5.16
C LEU A 106 -9.10 3.45 4.97
N VAL A 107 -9.77 4.19 4.08
CA VAL A 107 -9.57 5.65 3.93
C VAL A 107 -10.13 6.41 5.14
N GLU A 108 -11.35 6.09 5.59
CA GLU A 108 -11.97 6.67 6.79
C GLU A 108 -11.11 6.43 8.05
N ASP A 109 -10.50 5.26 8.16
CA ASP A 109 -9.58 4.89 9.25
C ASP A 109 -8.19 5.57 9.13
N GLY A 110 -7.93 6.31 8.05
CA GLY A 110 -6.64 6.96 7.79
C GLY A 110 -5.50 6.01 7.44
N LEU A 111 -5.81 4.74 7.17
CA LEU A 111 -4.84 3.69 6.82
C LEU A 111 -4.53 3.65 5.31
N LEU A 112 -5.35 4.31 4.50
CA LEU A 112 -5.23 4.35 3.05
C LEU A 112 -5.48 5.77 2.55
N ILE A 113 -4.57 6.30 1.74
CA ILE A 113 -4.57 7.68 1.28
C ILE A 113 -4.83 7.69 -0.23
N PRO A 114 -5.96 8.27 -0.68
CA PRO A 114 -6.22 8.50 -2.09
C PRO A 114 -5.18 9.46 -2.71
N THR A 115 -4.56 9.04 -3.81
CA THR A 115 -3.68 9.86 -4.64
C THR A 115 -4.45 10.40 -5.85
N PRO A 116 -4.11 11.59 -6.38
CA PRO A 116 -4.73 12.11 -7.59
C PRO A 116 -4.53 11.17 -8.79
N ALA A 117 -5.59 10.90 -9.55
CA ALA A 117 -5.60 9.98 -10.70
C ALA A 117 -4.56 10.24 -11.81
N GLN A 118 -3.99 11.44 -11.88
CA GLN A 118 -3.06 11.87 -12.95
C GLN A 118 -1.60 11.67 -12.60
N ASP A 119 -1.31 11.32 -11.35
CA ASP A 119 0.05 11.15 -10.85
C ASP A 119 0.49 9.69 -10.90
N TYR A 120 1.80 9.48 -10.89
CA TYR A 120 2.38 8.15 -10.68
C TYR A 120 2.31 7.83 -9.19
N ASP A 121 1.40 6.94 -8.77
CA ASP A 121 1.19 6.55 -7.36
C ASP A 121 2.47 6.14 -6.64
N ASP A 122 3.37 5.48 -7.37
CA ASP A 122 4.68 5.03 -6.92
C ASP A 122 5.52 6.17 -6.31
N THR A 123 5.36 7.40 -6.83
CA THR A 123 6.12 8.57 -6.37
C THR A 123 5.70 9.00 -4.98
N TYR A 124 4.41 8.91 -4.64
CA TYR A 124 3.93 9.20 -3.29
C TYR A 124 4.49 8.19 -2.28
N CYS A 125 4.51 6.91 -2.65
CA CYS A 125 5.08 5.87 -1.78
C CYS A 125 6.55 6.13 -1.46
N ILE A 126 7.36 6.35 -2.50
CA ILE A 126 8.81 6.58 -2.38
C ILE A 126 9.10 7.87 -1.60
N GLN A 127 8.44 8.99 -1.95
CA GLN A 127 8.69 10.27 -1.30
C GLN A 127 8.25 10.27 0.15
N TYR A 128 7.07 9.71 0.45
CA TYR A 128 6.56 9.68 1.81
C TYR A 128 7.44 8.83 2.72
N ALA A 129 7.84 7.64 2.26
CA ALA A 129 8.77 6.79 2.99
C ALA A 129 10.14 7.47 3.15
N GLY A 130 10.74 8.00 2.08
CA GLY A 130 12.05 8.66 2.14
C GLY A 130 12.09 9.87 3.07
N ASN A 131 11.04 10.67 3.12
CA ASN A 131 10.97 11.86 3.98
C ASN A 131 10.74 11.54 5.47
N HIS A 132 10.33 10.32 5.80
CA HIS A 132 9.96 9.89 7.15
C HIS A 132 10.76 8.67 7.61
N ASP A 133 11.90 8.38 6.97
CA ASP A 133 12.76 7.23 7.29
C ASP A 133 11.98 5.89 7.33
N GLY A 134 11.04 5.76 6.39
CA GLY A 134 10.11 4.64 6.31
C GLY A 134 10.51 3.61 5.26
N CYS A 135 9.87 2.45 5.33
CA CYS A 135 10.04 1.37 4.35
C CYS A 135 8.82 1.26 3.43
N VAL A 136 9.02 0.84 2.19
CA VAL A 136 7.94 0.64 1.20
C VAL A 136 7.70 -0.85 0.99
N VAL A 137 6.48 -1.32 1.22
CA VAL A 137 6.04 -2.67 0.89
C VAL A 137 5.58 -2.69 -0.56
N THR A 138 6.46 -3.17 -1.43
CA THR A 138 6.17 -3.38 -2.84
C THR A 138 7.07 -4.48 -3.41
N ASN A 139 6.60 -5.14 -4.47
CA ASN A 139 7.44 -5.97 -5.32
C ASN A 139 7.91 -5.23 -6.59
N ASP A 140 7.49 -3.98 -6.80
CA ASP A 140 8.02 -3.17 -7.88
C ASP A 140 9.48 -2.78 -7.59
N LEU A 141 10.30 -2.79 -8.64
CA LEU A 141 11.70 -2.39 -8.58
C LEU A 141 11.87 -0.89 -8.88
N TYR A 142 10.80 -0.21 -9.31
CA TYR A 142 10.77 1.21 -9.70
C TYR A 142 11.88 1.58 -10.70
N ARG A 143 12.19 0.67 -11.64
CA ARG A 143 13.29 0.87 -12.61
C ARG A 143 13.05 2.10 -13.46
N ASP A 144 11.83 2.20 -14.00
CA ASP A 144 11.42 3.31 -14.87
C ASP A 144 11.44 4.64 -14.10
N HIS A 145 10.99 4.64 -12.84
CA HIS A 145 11.08 5.82 -11.98
C HIS A 145 12.52 6.31 -11.88
N VAL A 146 13.47 5.42 -11.52
CA VAL A 146 14.88 5.78 -11.37
C VAL A 146 15.52 6.20 -12.70
N GLU A 147 15.14 5.56 -13.81
CA GLU A 147 15.66 5.89 -15.13
C GLU A 147 15.20 7.27 -15.60
N ASN A 148 13.94 7.62 -15.32
CA ASN A 148 13.34 8.91 -15.67
C ASN A 148 13.72 10.05 -14.71
N MET A 149 14.37 9.78 -13.58
CA MET A 149 14.88 10.83 -12.68
C MET A 149 15.82 11.78 -13.44
N THR A 150 15.62 13.08 -13.26
CA THR A 150 16.52 14.14 -13.74
C THR A 150 17.63 14.41 -12.74
N GLY A 151 18.81 14.79 -13.23
CA GLY A 151 19.95 15.19 -12.41
C GLY A 151 21.16 14.26 -12.52
N PRO A 152 22.16 14.42 -11.63
CA PRO A 152 23.42 13.71 -11.70
C PRO A 152 23.27 12.19 -11.56
N ARG A 153 24.25 11.44 -12.09
CA ARG A 153 24.25 9.97 -12.02
C ARG A 153 24.26 9.48 -10.58
N GLU A 154 24.95 10.19 -9.70
CA GLU A 154 25.10 9.94 -8.28
C GLU A 154 23.73 9.91 -7.59
N ARG A 155 22.81 10.80 -7.99
CA ARG A 155 21.43 10.83 -7.47
C ARG A 155 20.67 9.55 -7.81
N LYS A 156 20.84 9.04 -9.03
CA LYS A 156 20.22 7.76 -9.44
C LYS A 156 20.80 6.59 -8.66
N VAL A 157 22.12 6.58 -8.45
CA VAL A 157 22.81 5.53 -7.66
C VAL A 157 22.34 5.55 -6.20
N ALA A 158 22.23 6.73 -5.59
CA ALA A 158 21.70 6.91 -4.24
C ALA A 158 20.26 6.39 -4.14
N MET A 159 19.39 6.75 -5.10
CA MET A 159 18.01 6.25 -5.12
C MET A 159 17.93 4.72 -5.23
N ARG A 160 18.73 4.09 -6.11
CA ARG A 160 18.78 2.60 -6.19
C ARG A 160 19.23 1.97 -4.88
N SER A 161 20.21 2.57 -4.22
CA SER A 161 20.72 2.09 -2.94
C SER A 161 19.66 2.22 -1.85
N TRP A 162 18.96 3.35 -1.79
CA TRP A 162 17.86 3.56 -0.87
C TRP A 162 16.71 2.57 -1.10
N LEU A 163 16.25 2.40 -2.35
CA LEU A 163 15.22 1.44 -2.70
C LEU A 163 15.61 0.00 -2.37
N THR A 164 16.88 -0.36 -2.52
CA THR A 164 17.37 -1.69 -2.14
C THR A 164 17.27 -1.92 -0.64
N ALA A 165 17.52 -0.88 0.14
CA ALA A 165 17.51 -0.94 1.59
C ALA A 165 16.08 -0.85 2.16
N HIS A 166 15.22 0.03 1.61
CA HIS A 166 13.92 0.37 2.20
C HIS A 166 12.74 -0.35 1.57
N ARG A 167 12.94 -1.12 0.49
CA ARG A 167 11.87 -1.90 -0.13
C ARG A 167 11.70 -3.27 0.54
N ILE A 168 10.52 -3.48 1.11
CA ILE A 168 10.07 -4.76 1.64
C ILE A 168 9.37 -5.54 0.52
N SER A 169 10.12 -6.41 -0.17
CA SER A 169 9.50 -7.40 -1.06
C SER A 169 8.70 -8.43 -0.26
N TYR A 170 7.69 -9.05 -0.86
CA TYR A 170 6.80 -9.97 -0.16
C TYR A 170 6.19 -11.01 -1.11
N THR A 171 5.55 -12.02 -0.52
CA THR A 171 4.72 -13.01 -1.23
C THR A 171 3.46 -13.33 -0.44
N TRP A 172 2.59 -14.15 -1.03
CA TRP A 172 1.35 -14.61 -0.43
C TRP A 172 1.28 -16.14 -0.45
N VAL A 173 0.81 -16.73 0.65
CA VAL A 173 0.36 -18.14 0.71
C VAL A 173 -1.11 -18.12 1.08
N GLY A 174 -1.99 -18.14 0.07
CA GLY A 174 -3.41 -17.86 0.27
C GLY A 174 -3.63 -16.45 0.81
N ASN A 175 -4.18 -16.35 2.02
CA ASN A 175 -4.38 -15.07 2.74
C ASN A 175 -3.27 -14.76 3.76
N GLU A 176 -2.20 -15.55 3.77
CA GLU A 176 -1.04 -15.29 4.63
C GLU A 176 -0.07 -14.33 3.92
N PHE A 177 0.09 -13.14 4.49
CA PHE A 177 1.08 -12.16 4.03
C PHE A 177 2.47 -12.53 4.54
N LEU A 178 3.42 -12.70 3.62
CA LEU A 178 4.79 -13.08 3.93
C LEU A 178 5.77 -12.03 3.40
N PRO A 179 6.20 -11.05 4.21
CA PRO A 179 7.28 -10.16 3.82
C PRO A 179 8.60 -10.94 3.73
N ASN A 180 9.58 -10.40 3.01
CA ASN A 180 10.90 -10.99 2.88
C ASN A 180 11.51 -11.24 4.26
N PRO A 181 11.77 -12.51 4.65
CA PRO A 181 12.27 -12.83 5.98
C PRO A 181 13.68 -12.29 6.26
N ASN A 182 14.41 -11.91 5.22
CA ASN A 182 15.74 -11.30 5.33
C ASN A 182 15.69 -9.76 5.44
N PHE A 183 14.51 -9.14 5.38
CA PHE A 183 14.36 -7.70 5.56
C PHE A 183 14.30 -7.36 7.05
N SER A 184 15.05 -6.36 7.49
CA SER A 184 14.97 -5.80 8.86
C SER A 184 14.61 -4.33 8.81
N THR A 185 13.67 -3.89 9.66
CA THR A 185 13.31 -2.48 9.83
C THR A 185 14.26 -1.71 10.75
N ASP A 186 15.17 -2.40 11.46
CA ASP A 186 15.88 -1.81 12.61
C ASP A 186 17.22 -1.15 12.24
N ASN A 187 17.68 -1.24 10.98
CA ASN A 187 19.01 -0.79 10.56
C ASN A 187 19.05 -0.25 9.12
N GLN A 188 18.10 0.61 8.75
CA GLN A 188 18.04 1.17 7.40
C GLN A 188 18.86 2.47 7.28
N PRO A 189 19.64 2.67 6.20
CA PRO A 189 20.44 3.87 6.01
C PRO A 189 19.55 5.07 5.64
N VAL A 190 19.46 6.06 6.53
CA VAL A 190 18.75 7.31 6.28
C VAL A 190 19.29 7.98 5.01
N ILE A 191 18.41 8.41 4.08
CA ILE A 191 18.88 9.26 2.97
C ILE A 191 19.28 10.61 3.57
N GLU A 192 20.50 11.08 3.28
CA GLU A 192 20.72 12.53 3.35
C GLU A 192 19.65 13.21 2.49
N PRO A 193 18.93 14.21 3.02
CA PRO A 193 17.78 14.79 2.32
C PRO A 193 18.21 15.11 0.90
N LEU A 194 17.44 14.62 -0.08
CA LEU A 194 17.59 15.01 -1.47
C LEU A 194 17.45 16.53 -1.47
N SER A 195 18.58 17.23 -1.39
CA SER A 195 18.63 18.67 -1.29
C SER A 195 17.79 19.19 -2.43
N THR A 196 16.65 19.79 -2.10
CA THR A 196 15.82 20.50 -3.06
C THR A 196 16.74 21.50 -3.75
N PRO A 197 16.95 21.43 -5.08
CA PRO A 197 17.48 22.59 -5.76
C PRO A 197 16.41 23.68 -5.63
N ILE A 198 16.84 24.79 -5.05
CA ILE A 198 16.14 26.08 -5.03
C ILE A 198 15.78 26.47 -6.47
#